data_AF-A0A7S2PNX6-F1
#
_entry.id   AF-A0A7S2PNX6-F1
#
_cell.length_a   1.000
_cell.length_b   1.000
_cell.length_c   1.000
_cell.angle_alpha   90.00
_cell.angle_beta   90.00
_cell.angle_gamma   90.00
#
_symmetry.space_group_name_H-M   'P 1'
#
loop_
_entity.id
_entity.type
_entity.pdbx_description
1 polymer ?
#
loop_
_entity_poly.entity_id
_entity_poly.type
_entity_poly.pdbx_seq_one_letter_code
_entity_poly.pdbx_strand_id
1 'polypeptide(L)'
;FKQFVKNPKNPELWVQAIRLERRSKNEKLAVTLMAKAIQECPNSGLLRAEAIISAPRTEQKSKCAEAIKRCPDDPVVITAVATLFATERKYEKARKWLERSVALNPDIGDSWARFYAFELAYGTVEQQDGVKNRCIQADPKHGSVWCSISKDMDNRKKSVEEILKLVAQRIGAKF
;
A
#
# COMPACT_ATOMS: atom_id res chain seq x y z
N PHE A 1 -15.15 -11.20 17.07
CA PHE A 1 -15.27 -10.11 18.08
C PHE A 1 -14.51 -10.34 19.39
N LYS A 2 -14.45 -11.56 19.97
CA LYS A 2 -13.70 -11.83 21.23
C LYS A 2 -12.16 -11.60 21.18
N GLN A 3 -11.53 -11.52 20.00
CA GLN A 3 -10.08 -11.29 19.88
C GLN A 3 -9.66 -9.81 20.07
N PHE A 4 -10.51 -8.83 19.76
CA PHE A 4 -10.18 -7.40 19.93
C PHE A 4 -10.04 -6.99 21.39
N VAL A 5 -10.78 -7.67 22.28
CA VAL A 5 -10.69 -7.48 23.73
C VAL A 5 -9.34 -7.96 24.28
N LYS A 6 -8.66 -8.87 23.59
CA LYS A 6 -7.37 -9.43 24.04
C LYS A 6 -6.14 -8.68 23.52
N ASN A 7 -6.21 -8.02 22.37
CA ASN A 7 -5.11 -7.20 21.82
C ASN A 7 -5.64 -5.97 21.04
N PRO A 8 -6.05 -4.89 21.74
CA PRO A 8 -6.64 -3.70 21.12
C PRO A 8 -5.67 -2.92 20.22
N LYS A 9 -4.35 -3.08 20.47
CA LYS A 9 -3.28 -2.26 19.91
C LYS A 9 -2.63 -2.81 18.65
N ASN A 10 -3.06 -3.96 18.12
CA ASN A 10 -2.47 -4.51 16.90
C ASN A 10 -3.25 -4.04 15.65
N PRO A 11 -2.67 -3.18 14.80
CA PRO A 11 -3.36 -2.66 13.61
C PRO A 11 -3.67 -3.71 12.55
N GLU A 12 -2.87 -4.78 12.48
CA GLU A 12 -3.08 -5.85 11.48
C GLU A 12 -4.38 -6.61 11.73
N LEU A 13 -4.69 -6.90 13.01
CA LEU A 13 -5.93 -7.57 13.39
C LEU A 13 -7.16 -6.74 13.02
N TRP A 14 -7.08 -5.42 13.24
CA TRP A 14 -8.13 -4.48 12.82
C TRP A 14 -8.32 -4.49 11.31
N VAL A 15 -7.24 -4.45 10.52
CA VAL A 15 -7.35 -4.51 9.05
C VAL A 15 -7.95 -5.84 8.58
N GLN A 16 -7.56 -6.97 9.16
CA GLN A 16 -8.16 -8.26 8.78
C GLN A 16 -9.66 -8.30 9.12
N ALA A 17 -10.06 -7.73 10.25
CA ALA A 17 -11.46 -7.61 10.65
C ALA A 17 -12.27 -6.81 9.64
N ILE A 18 -11.77 -5.62 9.28
CA ILE A 18 -12.42 -4.72 8.34
C ILE A 18 -12.54 -5.38 6.97
N ARG A 19 -11.47 -6.05 6.52
CA ARG A 19 -11.49 -6.83 5.27
C ARG A 19 -12.50 -7.97 5.31
N LEU A 20 -12.65 -8.65 6.44
CA LEU A 20 -13.65 -9.70 6.61
C LEU A 20 -15.07 -9.15 6.50
N GLU A 21 -15.38 -8.07 7.22
CA GLU A 21 -16.73 -7.46 7.17
C GLU A 21 -17.08 -6.93 5.77
N ARG A 22 -16.09 -6.39 5.05
CA ARG A 22 -16.28 -5.97 3.65
C ARG A 22 -16.52 -7.15 2.71
N ARG A 23 -15.85 -8.30 2.90
CA ARG A 23 -16.17 -9.53 2.16
C ARG A 23 -17.60 -10.01 2.44
N SER A 24 -18.06 -9.84 3.68
CA SER A 24 -19.43 -10.12 4.09
C SER A 24 -20.46 -9.05 3.63
N LYS A 25 -20.04 -8.06 2.83
CA LYS A 25 -20.87 -6.93 2.33
C LYS A 25 -21.46 -6.02 3.43
N ASN A 26 -20.95 -6.08 4.65
CA ASN A 26 -21.39 -5.25 5.77
C ASN A 26 -20.63 -3.91 5.81
N GLU A 27 -20.84 -3.05 4.81
CA GLU A 27 -20.05 -1.81 4.65
C GLU A 27 -20.23 -0.84 5.84
N LYS A 28 -21.44 -0.74 6.39
CA LYS A 28 -21.70 0.12 7.57
C LYS A 28 -20.87 -0.32 8.77
N LEU A 29 -20.83 -1.61 9.05
CA LEU A 29 -20.03 -2.14 10.16
C LEU A 29 -18.53 -1.95 9.90
N ALA A 30 -18.07 -2.20 8.67
CA ALA A 30 -16.67 -1.94 8.28
C ALA A 30 -16.24 -0.49 8.55
N VAL A 31 -17.08 0.50 8.20
CA VAL A 31 -16.79 1.92 8.48
C VAL A 31 -16.74 2.19 9.99
N THR A 32 -17.69 1.67 10.77
CA THR A 32 -17.67 1.85 12.24
C THR A 32 -16.46 1.19 12.90
N LEU A 33 -16.04 0.02 12.42
CA LEU A 33 -14.84 -0.67 12.89
C LEU A 33 -13.57 0.08 12.51
N MET A 34 -13.50 0.65 11.30
CA MET A 34 -12.39 1.49 10.87
C MET A 34 -12.24 2.73 11.77
N ALA A 35 -13.36 3.41 12.09
CA ALA A 35 -13.33 4.56 12.98
C ALA A 35 -12.80 4.20 14.38
N LYS A 36 -13.26 3.08 14.96
CA LYS A 36 -12.75 2.56 16.24
C LYS A 36 -11.27 2.19 16.16
N ALA A 37 -10.85 1.53 15.09
CA ALA A 37 -9.45 1.13 14.89
C ALA A 37 -8.51 2.35 14.84
N ILE A 38 -8.93 3.44 14.18
CA ILE A 38 -8.15 4.69 14.12
C ILE A 38 -8.07 5.38 15.49
N GLN A 39 -9.14 5.32 16.30
CA GLN A 39 -9.14 5.85 17.66
C GLN A 39 -8.17 5.09 18.57
N GLU A 40 -8.19 3.75 18.51
CA GLU A 40 -7.30 2.90 19.32
C GLU A 40 -5.84 2.94 18.83
N CYS A 41 -5.62 3.09 17.52
CA CYS A 41 -4.31 3.07 16.88
C CYS A 41 -4.07 4.32 16.00
N PRO A 42 -3.95 5.52 16.58
CA PRO A 42 -3.90 6.78 15.82
C PRO A 42 -2.59 7.01 15.06
N ASN A 43 -1.57 6.17 15.24
CA ASN A 43 -0.27 6.29 14.59
C ASN A 43 -0.02 5.16 13.57
N SER A 44 -0.98 4.26 13.35
CA SER A 44 -0.81 3.20 12.37
C SER A 44 -1.06 3.72 10.96
N GLY A 45 -0.02 3.78 10.13
CA GLY A 45 -0.20 4.15 8.73
C GLY A 45 -0.87 3.05 7.91
N LEU A 46 -0.75 1.78 8.31
CA LEU A 46 -1.47 0.66 7.68
C LEU A 46 -3.00 0.81 7.77
N LEU A 47 -3.54 1.17 8.94
CA LEU A 47 -4.97 1.44 9.09
C LEU A 47 -5.42 2.67 8.30
N ARG A 48 -4.60 3.73 8.31
CA ARG A 48 -4.91 4.95 7.55
C ARG A 48 -4.86 4.75 6.04
N ALA A 49 -3.91 3.97 5.53
CA ALA A 49 -3.83 3.62 4.13
C ALA A 49 -5.07 2.84 3.68
N GLU A 50 -5.49 1.84 4.48
CA GLU A 50 -6.74 1.10 4.22
C GLU A 50 -7.95 2.05 4.28
N ALA A 51 -7.97 3.01 5.24
CA ALA A 51 -9.03 4.00 5.35
C ALA A 51 -9.15 4.87 4.10
N ILE A 52 -8.03 5.36 3.55
CA ILE A 52 -7.99 6.15 2.30
C ILE A 52 -8.57 5.33 1.14
N ILE A 53 -8.09 4.11 0.95
CA ILE A 53 -8.54 3.24 -0.16
C ILE A 53 -10.03 2.90 0.00
N SER A 54 -10.49 2.73 1.24
CA SER A 54 -11.86 2.38 1.56
C SER A 54 -12.86 3.52 1.41
N ALA A 55 -12.41 4.76 1.56
CA ALA A 55 -13.28 5.92 1.65
C ALA A 55 -13.94 6.25 0.30
N PRO A 56 -15.15 6.86 0.32
CA PRO A 56 -15.75 7.43 -0.88
C PRO A 56 -14.85 8.51 -1.50
N ARG A 57 -14.90 8.66 -2.83
CA ARG A 57 -14.07 9.64 -3.58
C ARG A 57 -14.14 11.08 -3.03
N THR A 58 -15.28 11.48 -2.48
CA THR A 58 -15.49 12.80 -1.87
C THR A 58 -14.65 13.01 -0.61
N GLU A 59 -14.44 11.96 0.18
CA GLU A 59 -13.73 12.00 1.47
C GLU A 59 -12.26 11.58 1.37
N GLN A 60 -11.86 10.95 0.26
CA GLN A 60 -10.49 10.48 0.07
C GLN A 60 -9.44 11.58 0.27
N LYS A 61 -9.68 12.79 -0.23
CA LYS A 61 -8.76 13.92 -0.08
C LYS A 61 -8.57 14.35 1.38
N SER A 62 -9.65 14.43 2.16
CA SER A 62 -9.57 14.82 3.57
C SER A 62 -8.85 13.74 4.39
N LYS A 63 -9.13 12.47 4.11
CA LYS A 63 -8.44 11.32 4.74
C LYS A 63 -6.96 11.26 4.39
N CYS A 64 -6.58 11.58 3.15
CA CYS A 64 -5.16 11.70 2.77
C CYS A 64 -4.45 12.81 3.55
N ALA A 65 -5.04 14.00 3.65
CA ALA A 65 -4.45 15.11 4.38
C ALA A 65 -4.27 14.77 5.88
N GLU A 66 -5.28 14.11 6.49
CA GLU A 66 -5.20 13.62 7.86
C GLU A 66 -4.10 12.58 8.04
N ALA A 67 -3.97 11.65 7.08
CA ALA A 67 -2.98 10.59 7.14
C ALA A 67 -1.55 11.12 7.01
N ILE A 68 -1.29 12.04 6.09
CA ILE A 68 0.03 12.68 5.92
C ILE A 68 0.39 13.48 7.17
N LYS A 69 -0.57 14.20 7.77
CA LYS A 69 -0.30 15.00 8.97
C LYS A 69 0.17 14.15 10.15
N ARG A 70 -0.30 12.91 10.26
CA ARG A 70 -0.02 12.08 11.43
C ARG A 70 0.95 10.93 11.20
N CYS A 71 1.08 10.45 9.98
CA CYS A 71 2.06 9.44 9.57
C CYS A 71 2.81 9.94 8.31
N PRO A 72 3.62 11.01 8.42
CA PRO A 72 4.29 11.60 7.25
C PRO A 72 5.37 10.71 6.63
N ASP A 73 5.94 9.80 7.44
CA ASP A 73 7.09 8.98 7.05
C ASP A 73 6.72 7.51 6.78
N ASP A 74 5.43 7.17 6.82
CA ASP A 74 4.98 5.80 6.55
C ASP A 74 4.86 5.56 5.03
N PRO A 75 5.67 4.67 4.44
CA PRO A 75 5.65 4.39 3.00
C PRO A 75 4.30 3.83 2.52
N VAL A 76 3.56 3.14 3.39
CA VAL A 76 2.26 2.55 3.05
C VAL A 76 1.19 3.65 2.88
N VAL A 77 1.26 4.71 3.69
CA VAL A 77 0.37 5.88 3.55
C VAL A 77 0.69 6.63 2.27
N ILE A 78 1.99 6.84 2.00
CA ILE A 78 2.43 7.58 0.83
C ILE A 78 2.07 6.85 -0.47
N THR A 79 2.24 5.52 -0.51
CA THR A 79 1.79 4.73 -1.66
C THR A 79 0.28 4.82 -1.87
N ALA A 80 -0.53 4.80 -0.80
CA ALA A 80 -1.97 4.98 -0.91
C ALA A 80 -2.36 6.37 -1.45
N VAL A 81 -1.67 7.42 -1.00
CA VAL A 81 -1.84 8.79 -1.53
C VAL A 81 -1.46 8.86 -3.01
N ALA A 82 -0.37 8.20 -3.41
CA ALA A 82 0.03 8.18 -4.82
C ALA A 82 -0.98 7.43 -5.70
N THR A 83 -1.54 6.32 -5.22
CA THR A 83 -2.63 5.61 -5.90
C THR A 83 -3.83 6.52 -6.09
N LEU A 84 -4.22 7.31 -5.08
CA LEU A 84 -5.30 8.29 -5.21
C LEU A 84 -5.00 9.29 -6.34
N PHE A 85 -3.80 9.87 -6.37
CA PHE A 85 -3.41 10.80 -7.44
C PHE A 85 -3.42 10.14 -8.83
N ALA A 86 -3.06 8.86 -8.93
CA ALA A 86 -3.16 8.11 -10.18
C ALA A 86 -4.63 7.98 -10.63
N THR A 87 -5.57 7.66 -9.72
CA THR A 87 -7.00 7.61 -10.05
C THR A 87 -7.59 8.98 -10.44
N GLU A 88 -7.05 10.07 -9.89
CA GLU A 88 -7.42 11.44 -10.26
C GLU A 88 -6.77 11.91 -11.59
N ARG A 89 -6.05 11.02 -12.30
CA ARG A 89 -5.30 11.30 -13.54
C ARG A 89 -4.17 12.34 -13.37
N LYS A 90 -3.69 12.54 -12.14
CA LYS A 90 -2.58 13.47 -11.82
C LYS A 90 -1.26 12.72 -11.77
N TYR A 91 -0.83 12.21 -12.92
CA TYR A 91 0.30 11.29 -13.03
C TYR A 91 1.63 11.87 -12.52
N GLU A 92 1.92 13.14 -12.81
CA GLU A 92 3.16 13.79 -12.33
C GLU A 92 3.24 13.86 -10.80
N LYS A 93 2.12 14.16 -10.14
CA LYS A 93 2.06 14.19 -8.68
C LYS A 93 2.16 12.77 -8.11
N ALA A 94 1.46 11.80 -8.70
CA ALA A 94 1.54 10.41 -8.29
C ALA A 94 2.99 9.89 -8.34
N ARG A 95 3.73 10.19 -9.42
CA ARG A 95 5.15 9.83 -9.58
C ARG A 95 6.02 10.41 -8.47
N LYS A 96 5.91 11.71 -8.18
CA LYS A 96 6.68 12.36 -7.09
C LYS A 96 6.40 11.72 -5.73
N TRP A 97 5.15 11.33 -5.46
CA TRP A 97 4.80 10.64 -4.22
C TRP A 97 5.34 9.19 -4.18
N LEU A 98 5.34 8.46 -5.30
CA LEU A 98 5.95 7.13 -5.38
C LEU A 98 7.46 7.18 -5.20
N GLU A 99 8.13 8.15 -5.83
CA GLU A 99 9.56 8.42 -5.63
C GLU A 99 9.88 8.72 -4.17
N ARG A 100 9.05 9.54 -3.51
CA ARG A 100 9.19 9.80 -2.07
C ARG A 100 9.01 8.53 -1.24
N SER A 101 8.08 7.65 -1.60
CA SER A 101 7.85 6.39 -0.88
C SER A 101 9.10 5.49 -0.91
N VAL A 102 9.68 5.31 -2.09
CA VAL A 102 10.88 4.46 -2.25
C VAL A 102 12.13 5.12 -1.66
N ALA A 103 12.21 6.45 -1.63
CA ALA A 103 13.30 7.16 -0.97
C ALA A 103 13.24 7.07 0.56
N LEU A 104 12.03 7.08 1.15
CA LEU A 104 11.88 6.98 2.60
C LEU A 104 12.26 5.61 3.13
N ASN A 105 11.82 4.53 2.47
CA ASN A 105 12.19 3.16 2.84
C ASN A 105 12.36 2.30 1.58
N PRO A 106 13.59 2.20 1.06
CA PRO A 106 13.92 1.37 -0.10
C PRO A 106 13.73 -0.13 0.14
N ASP A 107 13.70 -0.57 1.40
CA ASP A 107 13.59 -1.99 1.76
C ASP A 107 12.17 -2.57 1.58
N ILE A 108 11.16 -1.72 1.36
CA ILE A 108 9.78 -2.16 1.16
C ILE A 108 9.53 -2.45 -0.32
N GLY A 109 9.56 -3.73 -0.68
CA GLY A 109 9.31 -4.23 -2.04
C GLY A 109 7.88 -3.97 -2.52
N ASP A 110 6.91 -3.92 -1.60
CA ASP A 110 5.53 -3.55 -1.90
C ASP A 110 5.40 -2.11 -2.45
N SER A 111 6.33 -1.20 -2.11
CA SER A 111 6.38 0.17 -2.62
C SER A 111 6.98 0.23 -4.01
N TRP A 112 8.08 -0.51 -4.25
CA TRP A 112 8.68 -0.65 -5.58
C TRP A 112 7.73 -1.29 -6.58
N ALA A 113 7.01 -2.34 -6.17
CA ALA A 113 6.04 -3.01 -7.04
C ALA A 113 4.87 -2.10 -7.42
N ARG A 114 4.39 -1.24 -6.50
CA ARG A 114 3.39 -0.21 -6.83
C ARG A 114 3.94 0.83 -7.79
N PHE A 115 5.19 1.25 -7.61
CA PHE A 115 5.82 2.22 -8.49
C PHE A 115 6.02 1.65 -9.89
N TYR A 116 6.50 0.42 -9.99
CA TYR A 116 6.67 -0.28 -11.25
C TYR A 116 5.33 -0.52 -11.96
N ALA A 117 4.29 -0.95 -11.24
CA ALA A 117 2.94 -1.10 -11.80
C ALA A 117 2.36 0.22 -12.32
N PHE A 118 2.65 1.35 -11.65
CA PHE A 118 2.26 2.68 -12.11
C PHE A 118 2.98 3.06 -13.41
N GLU A 119 4.29 2.85 -13.52
CA GLU A 119 5.04 3.15 -14.75
C GLU A 119 4.69 2.19 -15.90
N LEU A 120 4.26 0.96 -15.61
CA LEU A 120 3.72 0.05 -16.62
C LEU A 120 2.40 0.57 -17.21
N ALA A 121 1.57 1.23 -16.41
CA ALA A 121 0.27 1.74 -16.85
C ALA A 121 0.34 3.12 -17.52
N TYR A 122 1.23 4.00 -17.04
CA TYR A 122 1.23 5.43 -17.42
C TYR A 122 2.61 5.98 -17.82
N GLY A 123 3.66 5.17 -17.76
CA GLY A 123 5.05 5.58 -17.99
C GLY A 123 5.62 5.14 -19.33
N THR A 124 6.83 5.60 -19.64
CA THR A 124 7.63 5.15 -20.78
C THR A 124 8.49 3.92 -20.42
N VAL A 125 8.97 3.18 -21.42
CA VAL A 125 9.84 2.02 -21.22
C VAL A 125 11.13 2.40 -20.44
N GLU A 126 11.71 3.56 -20.73
CA GLU A 126 12.89 4.07 -20.02
C GLU A 126 12.62 4.30 -18.52
N GLN A 127 11.45 4.81 -18.17
CA GLN A 127 11.05 5.01 -16.77
C GLN A 127 10.86 3.67 -16.06
N GLN A 128 10.26 2.69 -16.74
CA GLN A 128 10.08 1.34 -16.22
C GLN A 128 11.44 0.67 -15.91
N ASP A 129 12.39 0.75 -16.84
CA ASP A 129 13.73 0.22 -16.63
C ASP A 129 14.50 0.98 -15.54
N GLY A 130 14.32 2.30 -15.45
CA GLY A 130 14.88 3.11 -14.38
C GLY A 130 14.36 2.73 -12.99
N VAL A 131 13.08 2.40 -12.84
CA VAL A 131 12.53 1.90 -11.57
C VAL A 131 13.03 0.48 -11.27
N LYS A 132 13.06 -0.38 -12.28
CA LYS A 132 13.54 -1.76 -12.16
C LYS A 132 15.00 -1.82 -11.70
N ASN A 133 15.89 -1.05 -12.33
CA ASN A 133 17.31 -1.00 -11.96
C ASN A 133 17.52 -0.48 -10.54
N ARG A 134 16.77 0.55 -10.12
CA ARG A 134 16.79 1.06 -8.74
C ARG A 134 16.29 0.03 -7.73
N CYS A 135 15.23 -0.71 -8.06
CA CYS A 135 14.73 -1.79 -7.21
C CYS A 135 15.77 -2.91 -7.04
N ILE A 136 16.49 -3.28 -8.10
CA ILE A 136 17.56 -4.29 -8.03
C ILE A 136 18.70 -3.81 -7.13
N GLN A 137 19.08 -2.54 -7.22
CA GLN A 137 20.11 -1.94 -6.35
C GLN A 137 19.67 -1.85 -4.89
N ALA A 138 18.38 -1.62 -4.63
CA ALA A 138 17.83 -1.51 -3.28
C ALA A 138 17.66 -2.86 -2.56
N ASP A 139 17.59 -3.99 -3.30
CA ASP A 139 17.36 -5.35 -2.79
C ASP A 139 16.32 -5.42 -1.65
N PRO A 140 15.04 -5.08 -1.93
CA PRO A 140 14.02 -5.01 -0.89
C PRO A 140 13.69 -6.38 -0.30
N LYS A 141 13.57 -6.46 1.02
CA LYS A 141 13.29 -7.70 1.77
C LYS A 141 11.94 -7.67 2.48
N HIS A 142 11.37 -6.48 2.66
CA HIS A 142 10.13 -6.28 3.41
C HIS A 142 8.95 -5.97 2.48
N GLY A 143 7.75 -6.30 2.95
CA GLY A 143 6.52 -6.12 2.19
C GLY A 143 5.61 -7.32 2.37
N SER A 144 4.32 -7.09 2.58
CA SER A 144 3.36 -8.16 2.79
C SER A 144 3.20 -9.05 1.56
N VAL A 145 3.15 -8.45 0.38
CA VAL A 145 2.98 -9.15 -0.90
C VAL A 145 4.34 -9.64 -1.40
N TRP A 146 5.38 -8.82 -1.24
CA TRP A 146 6.75 -9.18 -1.55
C TRP A 146 7.22 -10.43 -0.80
N CYS A 147 7.07 -10.44 0.53
CA CYS A 147 7.42 -11.60 1.35
C CYS A 147 6.61 -12.85 0.98
N SER A 148 5.33 -12.71 0.63
CA SER A 148 4.51 -13.84 0.21
C SER A 148 5.09 -14.47 -1.06
N ILE A 149 5.37 -13.66 -2.08
CA ILE A 149 5.84 -14.14 -3.38
C ILE A 149 7.29 -14.63 -3.30
N SER A 150 8.15 -13.94 -2.56
CA SER A 150 9.56 -14.32 -2.37
C SER A 150 9.72 -15.65 -1.62
N LYS A 151 8.83 -15.93 -0.66
CA LYS A 151 8.87 -17.17 0.14
C LYS A 151 8.16 -18.35 -0.53
N ASP A 152 7.44 -18.14 -1.63
CA ASP A 152 6.84 -19.23 -2.40
C ASP A 152 7.95 -20.13 -2.99
N MET A 153 7.81 -21.44 -2.81
CA MET A 153 8.83 -22.43 -3.18
C MET A 153 9.21 -22.37 -4.66
N ASP A 154 8.25 -22.05 -5.54
CA ASP A 154 8.45 -21.93 -6.98
C ASP A 154 9.25 -20.69 -7.38
N ASN A 155 9.35 -19.70 -6.50
CA ASN A 155 9.99 -18.41 -6.75
C ASN A 155 11.38 -18.30 -6.11
N ARG A 156 11.85 -19.34 -5.38
CA ARG A 156 13.11 -19.29 -4.61
C ARG A 156 14.38 -19.07 -5.45
N LYS A 157 14.35 -19.41 -6.75
CA LYS A 157 15.47 -19.21 -7.69
C LYS A 157 15.31 -17.96 -8.56
N LYS A 158 14.21 -17.23 -8.43
CA LYS A 158 13.89 -16.09 -9.28
C LYS A 158 14.69 -14.86 -8.86
N SER A 159 15.06 -14.04 -9.84
CA SER A 159 15.76 -12.78 -9.58
C SER A 159 14.82 -11.74 -8.94
N VAL A 160 15.40 -10.71 -8.31
CA VAL A 160 14.64 -9.57 -7.74
C VAL A 160 13.75 -8.91 -8.81
N GLU A 161 14.19 -8.89 -10.07
CA GLU A 161 13.39 -8.39 -11.20
C GLU A 161 12.12 -9.23 -11.42
N GLU A 162 12.24 -10.55 -11.45
CA GLU A 162 11.11 -11.43 -11.70
C GLU A 162 10.11 -11.38 -10.55
N ILE A 163 10.62 -11.32 -9.31
CA ILE A 163 9.79 -11.11 -8.12
C ILE A 163 9.06 -9.76 -8.24
N LEU A 164 9.74 -8.69 -8.62
CA LEU A 164 9.13 -7.37 -8.82
C LEU A 164 7.99 -7.42 -9.84
N LYS A 165 8.19 -8.09 -10.99
CA LYS A 165 7.14 -8.24 -12.01
C LYS A 165 5.93 -9.02 -11.47
N LEU A 166 6.16 -10.12 -10.75
CA LEU A 166 5.08 -10.94 -10.16
C LEU A 166 4.29 -10.15 -9.09
N VAL A 167 5.00 -9.43 -8.22
CA VAL A 167 4.39 -8.59 -7.19
C VAL A 167 3.62 -7.45 -7.84
N ALA A 168 4.18 -6.80 -8.87
CA ALA A 168 3.51 -5.75 -9.62
C ALA A 168 2.25 -6.25 -10.34
N GLN A 169 2.25 -7.45 -10.92
CA GLN A 169 1.04 -8.06 -11.48
C GLN A 169 -0.03 -8.31 -10.41
N ARG A 170 0.37 -8.76 -9.22
CA ARG A 170 -0.56 -9.04 -8.12
C ARG A 170 -1.14 -7.77 -7.50
N ILE A 171 -0.37 -6.68 -7.46
CA ILE A 171 -0.79 -5.39 -6.88
C ILE A 171 -1.50 -4.51 -7.92
N GLY A 172 -1.04 -4.53 -9.17
CA GLY A 172 -1.44 -3.64 -10.26
C GLY A 172 -2.90 -3.76 -10.70
N ALA A 173 -3.64 -4.76 -10.22
CA ALA A 173 -5.07 -4.92 -10.47
C ALA A 173 -5.98 -3.89 -9.74
N LYS A 174 -5.41 -2.85 -9.11
CA LYS A 174 -6.15 -1.91 -8.24
C LYS A 174 -5.83 -0.43 -8.49
N PHE A 175 -5.58 -0.03 -9.73
CA PHE A 175 -5.64 1.39 -10.14
C PHE A 175 -6.96 1.70 -10.82
#